data_AF-A0A535W0D4-F1
#
_entry.id   AF-A0A535W0D4-F1
#
_cell.length_a   1.000
_cell.length_b   1.000
_cell.length_c   1.000
_cell.angle_alpha   90.00
_cell.angle_beta   90.00
_cell.angle_gamma   90.00
#
_symmetry.space_group_name_H-M   'P 1'
#
loop_
_entity.id
_entity.type
_entity.pdbx_description
1 polymer ?
#
loop_
_entity_poly.entity_id
_entity_poly.type
_entity_poly.pdbx_seq_one_letter_code
_entity_poly.pdbx_strand_id
1 'polypeptide(L)'
;MKNLPWDYFWVAFNSINFPDLFNAIWVTSLVLLIILIVLYVLRTRALHRHRLWLDMWEWLFWSGLITFFLLIVGSIFQFDFAVILVILGSGLLTMAWARFRRYPPLFEAYEHQLARQRYLTRTRTTRPEATIRSRNVRRRGKKR
;
A
#
# COMPACT_ATOMS: atom_id res chain seq x y z
N MET A 1 40.22 -23.47 -3.33
CA MET A 1 39.32 -24.40 -2.63
C MET A 1 37.90 -24.03 -3.03
N LYS A 2 37.09 -25.00 -3.47
CA LYS A 2 35.74 -24.73 -3.98
C LYS A 2 34.81 -24.70 -2.76
N ASN A 3 34.34 -23.52 -2.38
CA ASN A 3 33.41 -23.37 -1.27
C ASN A 3 32.11 -24.09 -1.61
N LEU A 4 31.49 -24.72 -0.61
CA LEU A 4 30.17 -25.30 -0.79
C LEU A 4 29.15 -24.16 -0.96
N PRO A 5 28.04 -24.40 -1.68
CA PRO A 5 27.06 -23.35 -1.96
C PRO A 5 26.47 -22.69 -0.70
N TRP A 6 26.47 -23.39 0.44
CA TRP A 6 25.99 -22.88 1.73
C TRP A 6 26.98 -21.98 2.47
N ASP A 7 28.27 -22.07 2.15
CA ASP A 7 29.29 -21.25 2.83
C ASP A 7 29.11 -19.76 2.45
N TYR A 8 28.55 -19.49 1.27
CA TYR A 8 28.28 -18.14 0.77
C TYR A 8 27.25 -17.37 1.61
N PHE A 9 26.41 -18.03 2.42
CA PHE A 9 25.45 -17.34 3.29
C PHE A 9 26.12 -16.53 4.40
N TRP A 10 27.32 -16.95 4.82
CA TRP A 10 28.07 -16.37 5.94
C TRP A 10 29.24 -15.50 5.46
N VAL A 11 29.28 -15.19 4.17
CA VAL A 11 30.27 -14.29 3.59
C VAL A 11 29.67 -12.88 3.57
N ALA A 12 30.47 -11.90 4.01
CA ALA A 12 30.11 -10.49 3.93
C ALA A 12 29.75 -10.10 2.51
N PHE A 13 28.58 -9.48 2.35
CA PHE A 13 28.10 -9.04 1.04
C PHE A 13 28.70 -7.69 0.68
N ASN A 14 29.65 -7.70 -0.24
CA ASN A 14 30.33 -6.52 -0.74
C ASN A 14 30.67 -6.68 -2.23
N SER A 15 31.13 -5.59 -2.85
CA SER A 15 31.54 -5.57 -4.26
C SER A 15 32.76 -6.44 -4.59
N ILE A 16 33.51 -6.91 -3.58
CA ILE A 16 34.73 -7.72 -3.76
C ILE A 16 34.36 -9.20 -3.84
N ASN A 17 33.52 -9.68 -2.92
CA ASN A 17 33.10 -11.07 -2.82
C ASN A 17 31.99 -11.40 -3.84
N PHE A 18 31.10 -10.43 -4.12
CA PHE A 18 29.94 -10.62 -4.98
C PHE A 18 29.73 -9.42 -5.94
N PRO A 19 30.69 -9.11 -6.84
CA PRO A 19 30.62 -7.91 -7.69
C PRO A 19 29.35 -7.81 -8.52
N ASP A 20 28.93 -8.91 -9.16
CA ASP A 20 27.76 -8.90 -10.05
C ASP A 20 26.44 -8.80 -9.26
N LEU A 21 26.30 -9.58 -8.18
CA LEU A 21 25.11 -9.59 -7.32
C LEU A 21 24.98 -8.29 -6.53
N PHE A 22 26.08 -7.73 -6.04
CA PHE A 22 26.10 -6.48 -5.29
C PHE A 22 25.55 -5.33 -6.15
N ASN A 23 26.11 -5.15 -7.34
CA ASN A 23 25.65 -4.11 -8.26
C ASN A 23 24.21 -4.33 -8.71
N ALA A 24 23.84 -5.57 -9.05
CA ALA A 24 22.48 -5.90 -9.48
C ALA A 24 21.44 -5.62 -8.39
N ILE A 25 21.68 -6.05 -7.14
CA ILE A 25 20.75 -5.85 -6.02
C ILE A 25 20.62 -4.35 -5.71
N TRP A 26 21.74 -3.63 -5.64
CA TRP A 26 21.73 -2.21 -5.30
C TRP A 26 21.00 -1.39 -6.37
N VAL A 27 21.33 -1.58 -7.65
CA VAL A 27 20.67 -0.89 -8.78
C VAL A 27 19.20 -1.26 -8.85
N THR A 28 18.85 -2.53 -8.71
CA THR A 28 17.45 -2.97 -8.77
C THR A 28 16.63 -2.40 -7.61
N SER A 29 17.21 -2.35 -6.40
CA SER A 29 16.54 -1.74 -5.24
C SER A 29 16.30 -0.25 -5.43
N LEU A 30 17.24 0.47 -6.03
CA LEU A 30 17.12 1.89 -6.34
C LEU A 30 16.05 2.13 -7.42
N VAL A 31 16.06 1.34 -8.49
CA VAL A 31 15.04 1.40 -9.55
C VAL A 31 13.66 1.11 -8.97
N LEU A 32 13.53 0.10 -8.11
CA LEU A 32 12.26 -0.23 -7.43
C LEU A 32 11.77 0.95 -6.58
N LEU A 33 12.67 1.60 -5.83
CA LEU A 33 12.33 2.77 -5.02
C LEU A 33 11.82 3.93 -5.90
N ILE A 34 12.49 4.23 -7.01
CA ILE A 34 12.07 5.27 -7.95
C ILE A 34 10.68 4.94 -8.51
N ILE A 35 10.45 3.69 -8.93
CA ILE A 35 9.15 3.26 -9.43
C ILE A 35 8.07 3.46 -8.36
N LEU A 36 8.33 3.10 -7.10
CA LEU A 36 7.39 3.31 -5.99
C LEU A 36 7.10 4.79 -5.74
N ILE A 37 8.12 5.66 -5.79
CA ILE A 37 7.95 7.11 -5.68
C ILE A 37 7.05 7.63 -6.80
N VAL A 38 7.34 7.27 -8.05
CA VAL A 38 6.58 7.71 -9.22
C VAL A 38 5.14 7.22 -9.13
N LEU A 39 4.92 5.95 -8.78
CA LEU A 39 3.58 5.39 -8.59
C LEU A 39 2.84 6.09 -7.46
N TYR A 40 3.50 6.38 -6.34
CA TYR A 40 2.92 7.11 -5.22
C TYR A 40 2.43 8.50 -5.66
N VAL A 41 3.26 9.27 -6.38
CA VAL A 41 2.91 10.62 -6.87
C VAL A 41 1.80 10.58 -7.93
N LEU A 42 1.84 9.62 -8.86
CA LEU A 42 0.80 9.50 -9.88
C LEU A 42 -0.53 9.05 -9.27
N ARG A 43 -0.51 8.12 -8.32
CA ARG A 43 -1.72 7.56 -7.69
C ARG A 43 -2.34 8.50 -6.68
N THR A 44 -1.54 9.26 -5.94
CA THR A 44 -2.04 10.38 -5.14
C THR A 44 -2.82 11.34 -6.04
N ARG A 45 -2.25 11.72 -7.19
CA ARG A 45 -2.93 12.59 -8.17
C ARG A 45 -4.21 12.02 -8.78
N ALA A 46 -4.28 10.73 -9.02
CA ALA A 46 -5.43 10.11 -9.66
C ALA A 46 -6.57 9.76 -8.69
N LEU A 47 -6.25 9.34 -7.46
CA LEU A 47 -7.20 8.71 -6.53
C LEU A 47 -7.44 9.52 -5.25
N HIS A 48 -7.22 10.84 -5.25
CA HIS A 48 -7.48 11.71 -4.09
C HIS A 48 -8.85 11.48 -3.42
N ARG A 49 -9.87 11.14 -4.21
CA ARG A 49 -11.25 10.93 -3.74
C ARG A 49 -11.46 9.60 -3.00
N HIS A 50 -10.54 8.65 -3.16
CA HIS A 50 -10.65 7.29 -2.64
C HIS A 50 -9.54 7.01 -1.62
N ARG A 51 -9.75 7.46 -0.38
CA ARG A 51 -8.76 7.43 0.71
C ARG A 51 -8.16 6.04 0.98
N LEU A 52 -8.94 4.97 0.87
CA LEU A 52 -8.43 3.59 1.06
C LEU A 52 -7.39 3.17 0.03
N TRP A 53 -7.51 3.65 -1.21
CA TRP A 53 -6.54 3.33 -2.24
C TRP A 53 -5.21 4.04 -2.00
N LEU A 54 -5.26 5.27 -1.46
CA LEU A 54 -4.05 6.02 -1.08
C LEU A 54 -3.30 5.31 0.04
N ASP A 55 -4.01 4.87 1.08
CA ASP A 55 -3.42 4.18 2.23
C ASP A 55 -2.68 2.89 1.82
N MET A 56 -3.22 2.13 0.87
CA MET A 56 -2.53 0.96 0.30
C MET A 56 -1.22 1.33 -0.41
N TRP A 57 -1.26 2.38 -1.24
CA TRP A 57 -0.07 2.84 -1.96
C TRP A 57 0.98 3.42 -1.01
N GLU A 58 0.55 4.09 0.04
CA GLU A 58 1.40 4.57 1.11
C GLU A 58 2.08 3.40 1.84
N TRP A 59 1.36 2.33 2.16
CA TRP A 59 1.96 1.11 2.72
C TRP A 59 3.01 0.44 1.82
N LEU A 60 2.73 0.34 0.51
CA LEU A 60 3.68 -0.18 -0.48
C LEU A 60 4.92 0.70 -0.60
N PHE A 61 4.73 2.02 -0.57
CA PHE A 61 5.82 2.98 -0.58
C PHE A 61 6.70 2.88 0.68
N TRP A 62 6.09 2.89 1.87
CA TRP A 62 6.82 2.80 3.14
C TRP A 62 7.59 1.49 3.28
N SER A 63 6.98 0.35 2.94
CA SER A 63 7.67 -0.94 2.98
C SER A 63 8.86 -0.99 2.01
N GLY A 64 8.75 -0.40 0.82
CA GLY A 64 9.87 -0.29 -0.11
C GLY A 64 10.96 0.65 0.35
N LEU A 65 10.58 1.79 0.91
CA LEU A 65 11.51 2.76 1.48
C LEU A 65 12.31 2.13 2.63
N ILE A 66 11.63 1.47 3.58
CA ILE A 66 12.28 0.77 4.70
C ILE A 66 13.23 -0.32 4.19
N THR A 67 12.79 -1.15 3.23
CA THR A 67 13.62 -2.23 2.68
C THR A 67 14.88 -1.66 2.02
N PHE A 68 14.76 -0.58 1.24
CA PHE A 68 15.89 0.09 0.61
C PHE A 68 16.89 0.65 1.63
N PHE A 69 16.40 1.34 2.67
CA PHE A 69 17.27 1.85 3.74
C PHE A 69 17.96 0.72 4.51
N LEU A 70 17.27 -0.38 4.79
CA LEU A 70 17.87 -1.55 5.42
C LEU A 70 18.96 -2.18 4.55
N LEU A 71 18.79 -2.22 3.23
CA LEU A 71 19.82 -2.68 2.30
C LEU A 71 21.04 -1.75 2.28
N ILE A 72 20.84 -0.42 2.32
CA ILE A 72 21.94 0.55 2.44
C ILE A 72 22.72 0.31 3.73
N VAL A 73 22.02 0.21 4.86
CA VAL A 73 22.65 -0.06 6.16
C VAL A 73 23.41 -1.39 6.11
N GLY A 74 22.79 -2.45 5.61
CA GLY A 74 23.46 -3.75 5.48
C GLY A 74 24.69 -3.72 4.58
N SER A 75 24.67 -2.89 3.54
CA SER A 75 25.82 -2.68 2.67
C SER A 75 26.95 -1.89 3.35
N ILE A 76 26.63 -0.87 4.15
CA ILE A 76 27.64 -0.05 4.85
C ILE A 76 28.33 -0.86 5.93
N PHE A 77 27.57 -1.64 6.70
CA PHE A 77 28.09 -2.50 7.77
C PHE A 77 28.65 -3.83 7.27
N GLN A 78 28.59 -4.09 5.95
CA GLN A 78 29.04 -5.33 5.32
C GLN A 78 28.47 -6.59 5.97
N PHE A 79 27.15 -6.62 6.21
CA PHE A 79 26.49 -7.79 6.76
C PHE A 79 26.62 -9.03 5.86
N ASP A 80 26.45 -10.20 6.47
CA ASP A 80 26.45 -11.48 5.77
C ASP A 80 25.33 -11.54 4.73
N PHE A 81 25.58 -12.28 3.65
CA PHE A 81 24.62 -12.46 2.57
C PHE A 81 23.26 -13.01 3.06
N ALA A 82 23.26 -13.87 4.07
CA ALA A 82 22.04 -14.38 4.70
C ALA A 82 21.15 -13.25 5.24
N VAL A 83 21.73 -12.26 5.91
CA VAL A 83 20.98 -11.13 6.48
C VAL A 83 20.31 -10.33 5.37
N ILE A 84 21.02 -10.11 4.26
CA ILE A 84 20.49 -9.38 3.10
C ILE A 84 19.34 -10.15 2.46
N LEU A 85 19.44 -11.47 2.33
CA LEU A 85 18.33 -12.29 1.85
C LEU A 85 17.11 -12.22 2.77
N VAL A 86 17.31 -12.17 4.09
CA VAL A 86 16.21 -11.98 5.05
C VAL A 86 15.57 -10.60 4.90
N ILE A 87 16.36 -9.53 4.74
CA ILE A 87 15.84 -8.17 4.49
C ILE A 87 15.04 -8.13 3.19
N LEU A 88 15.59 -8.67 2.10
CA LEU A 88 14.98 -8.64 0.78
C LEU A 88 13.70 -9.50 0.74
N GLY A 89 13.77 -10.69 1.33
CA GLY A 89 12.63 -11.59 1.48
C GLY A 89 11.51 -11.01 2.33
N SER A 90 11.84 -10.44 3.50
CA SER A 90 10.85 -9.81 4.38
C SER A 90 10.22 -8.55 3.75
N GLY A 91 11.01 -7.73 3.06
CA GLY A 91 10.51 -6.56 2.32
C GLY A 91 9.50 -6.94 1.24
N LEU A 92 9.86 -7.87 0.36
CA LEU A 92 8.99 -8.35 -0.71
C LEU A 92 7.75 -9.06 -0.16
N LEU A 93 7.91 -9.88 0.89
CA LEU A 93 6.80 -10.58 1.53
C LEU A 93 5.81 -9.59 2.16
N THR A 94 6.32 -8.52 2.79
CA THR A 94 5.48 -7.47 3.36
C THR A 94 4.69 -6.74 2.28
N MET A 95 5.32 -6.42 1.14
CA MET A 95 4.63 -5.81 -0.01
C MET A 95 3.55 -6.73 -0.60
N ALA A 96 3.88 -8.00 -0.82
CA ALA A 96 2.95 -8.99 -1.35
C ALA A 96 1.77 -9.22 -0.38
N TRP A 97 2.06 -9.31 0.92
CA TRP A 97 1.04 -9.45 1.95
C TRP A 97 0.12 -8.23 2.03
N ALA A 98 0.69 -7.02 2.02
CA ALA A 98 -0.09 -5.79 1.99
C ALA A 98 -1.02 -5.80 0.77
N ARG A 99 -0.47 -6.04 -0.42
CA ARG A 99 -1.21 -5.99 -1.69
C ARG A 99 -2.31 -7.05 -1.80
N PHE A 100 -2.02 -8.30 -1.44
CA PHE A 100 -2.90 -9.44 -1.75
C PHE A 100 -3.69 -9.97 -0.56
N ARG A 101 -3.27 -9.72 0.68
CA ARG A 101 -3.98 -10.23 1.85
C ARG A 101 -4.72 -9.14 2.62
N ARG A 102 -4.09 -7.98 2.82
CA ARG A 102 -4.65 -6.94 3.70
C ARG A 102 -5.70 -6.07 3.03
N TYR A 103 -5.43 -5.57 1.83
CA TYR A 103 -6.32 -4.59 1.18
C TYR A 103 -7.52 -5.17 0.39
N PRO A 104 -7.49 -6.38 -0.21
CA PRO A 104 -8.66 -6.93 -0.90
C PRO A 104 -9.97 -6.93 -0.09
N PRO A 105 -10.00 -7.42 1.17
CA PRO A 105 -11.25 -7.40 1.94
C PRO A 105 -11.72 -5.98 2.28
N LEU A 106 -10.81 -5.01 2.34
CA LEU A 106 -11.14 -3.62 2.64
C LEU A 106 -11.79 -2.91 1.44
N PHE A 107 -11.45 -3.29 0.21
CA PHE A 107 -12.08 -2.75 -0.99
C PHE A 107 -13.54 -3.16 -1.13
N GLU A 108 -13.87 -4.43 -0.85
CA GLU A 108 -15.24 -4.94 -0.91
C GLU A 108 -16.15 -4.18 0.08
N ALA A 109 -15.70 -4.03 1.31
CA ALA A 109 -16.43 -3.26 2.32
C ALA A 109 -16.63 -1.79 1.90
N TYR A 110 -15.63 -1.17 1.28
CA TYR A 110 -15.70 0.20 0.81
C TYR A 110 -16.68 0.37 -0.37
N GLU A 111 -16.72 -0.57 -1.32
CA GLU A 111 -17.68 -0.53 -2.43
C GLU A 111 -19.12 -0.66 -1.95
N HIS A 112 -19.40 -1.53 -0.97
CA HIS A 112 -20.73 -1.63 -0.36
C HIS A 112 -21.17 -0.31 0.30
N GLN A 113 -20.25 0.38 0.99
CA GLN A 113 -20.53 1.69 1.58
C GLN A 113 -20.80 2.75 0.49
N LEU A 114 -20.01 2.74 -0.59
CA LEU A 114 -20.17 3.68 -1.70
C LEU A 114 -21.50 3.46 -2.45
N ALA A 115 -21.91 2.21 -2.64
CA ALA A 115 -23.21 1.86 -3.23
C ALA A 115 -24.37 2.36 -2.35
N ARG A 116 -24.28 2.19 -1.02
CA ARG A 116 -25.26 2.72 -0.06
C ARG A 116 -25.34 4.25 -0.12
N GLN A 117 -24.20 4.94 -0.16
CA GLN A 117 -24.15 6.40 -0.27
C GLN A 117 -24.77 6.90 -1.58
N ARG A 118 -24.48 6.24 -2.72
CA ARG A 118 -25.09 6.57 -4.02
C ARG A 118 -26.60 6.37 -3.99
N TYR A 119 -27.08 5.28 -3.40
CA TYR A 119 -28.50 5.01 -3.25
C TYR A 119 -29.19 6.11 -2.42
N LEU A 120 -28.68 6.42 -1.22
CA LEU A 120 -29.23 7.45 -0.34
C LEU A 120 -29.21 8.84 -0.97
N THR A 121 -28.15 9.19 -1.69
CA THR A 121 -28.05 10.46 -2.41
C THR A 121 -29.10 10.55 -3.53
N ARG A 122 -29.28 9.47 -4.31
CA ARG A 122 -30.30 9.38 -5.36
C ARG A 122 -31.71 9.46 -4.79
N THR A 123 -31.99 8.84 -3.65
CA THR A 123 -33.30 8.94 -2.99
C THR A 123 -33.61 10.37 -2.55
N ARG A 124 -32.64 11.09 -1.98
CA ARG A 124 -32.81 12.50 -1.58
C ARG A 124 -33.07 13.44 -2.76
N THR A 125 -32.38 13.24 -3.89
CA THR A 125 -32.57 14.09 -5.08
C THR A 125 -33.85 13.77 -5.85
N THR A 126 -34.28 12.51 -5.87
CA THR A 126 -35.48 12.08 -6.63
C THR A 126 -36.78 12.28 -5.83
N ARG A 127 -36.70 12.34 -4.49
CA ARG A 127 -37.85 12.62 -3.60
C ARG A 127 -37.54 13.80 -2.67
N PRO A 128 -37.45 15.03 -3.21
CA PRO A 128 -37.23 16.23 -2.39
C PRO A 128 -38.32 16.41 -1.31
N GLU A 129 -39.51 15.89 -1.59
CA GLU A 129 -40.71 15.91 -0.74
C GLU A 129 -40.55 15.17 0.59
N ALA A 130 -39.59 14.23 0.71
CA ALA A 130 -39.30 13.51 1.94
C ALA A 130 -38.36 14.27 2.89
N THR A 131 -37.69 15.33 2.41
CA THR A 131 -36.74 16.14 3.20
C THR A 131 -37.42 17.33 3.87
N ILE A 132 -38.55 17.77 3.32
CA ILE A 132 -39.42 18.72 3.99
C ILE A 132 -40.16 17.91 5.04
N ARG A 133 -39.74 18.04 6.31
CA ARG A 133 -40.58 17.64 7.46
C ARG A 133 -41.93 18.32 7.22
N SER A 134 -42.91 17.57 6.75
CA SER A 134 -44.27 18.07 6.62
C SER A 134 -44.65 18.50 8.02
N ARG A 135 -44.63 19.81 8.25
CA ARG A 135 -45.07 20.41 9.49
C ARG A 135 -46.50 19.95 9.59
N ASN A 136 -46.79 18.99 10.48
CA ASN A 136 -48.12 18.43 10.68
C ASN A 136 -49.09 19.61 10.83
N VAL A 137 -49.77 19.96 9.73
CA VAL A 137 -50.88 20.89 9.73
C VAL A 137 -52.02 20.09 10.33
N ARG A 138 -52.03 19.99 11.65
CA ARG A 138 -53.19 19.52 12.42
C ARG A 138 -54.26 20.61 12.39
N ARG A 139 -54.68 21.01 11.18
CA ARG A 139 -55.98 21.67 10.97
C ARG A 139 -57.04 20.57 11.05
N ARG A 140 -57.41 20.22 12.28
CA ARG A 140 -58.73 19.66 12.54
C ARG A 140 -59.51 20.72 13.32
N GLY A 141 -59.84 21.79 12.60
CA GLY A 141 -60.93 22.65 13.00
C GLY A 141 -62.26 21.95 12.71
N LYS A 142 -63.24 22.27 13.55
CA LYS A 142 -64.71 22.15 13.37
C LYS A 142 -65.34 20.83 13.84
N LYS A 143 -66.09 20.87 14.94
CA LYS A 143 -67.52 21.25 14.93
C LYS A 143 -68.08 21.39 16.36
N ARG A 144 -68.78 22.51 16.55
CA ARG A 144 -69.88 22.82 17.49
C ARG A 144 -69.72 22.51 18.97
#